data_AF-A0A1V6H552-F1
#
_entry.id   AF-A0A1V6H552-F1
#
_cell.length_a   1.000
_cell.length_b   1.000
_cell.length_c   1.000
_cell.angle_alpha   90.00
_cell.angle_beta   90.00
_cell.angle_gamma   90.00
#
_symmetry.space_group_name_H-M   'P 1'
#
loop_
_entity.id
_entity.type
_entity.pdbx_description
1 polymer ?
#
loop_
_entity_poly.entity_id
_entity_poly.type
_entity_poly.pdbx_seq_one_letter_code
_entity_poly.pdbx_strand_id
1 'polypeptide(L)'
;MHKRFLGRITRPSMLLVCLCGGTAAADTPSASMPAPVPRIERVVPLKQDPAVEGSFFSEDFEALVALKDRFFDVAEGPGKFSISEADAFDGKKGLDQSYINRQTYDAPDKGSAGWVSRFFGDSPLFASRIEDKTQVTRIYARWYHKFEDGFDAVVDGKVHFPPKTARLRCQGAGHTRIYTVHYWIDNESPEAFIAIERHTAAPGTHREWIPKSVTRFSCSNPENIGRWVHMELAVTLGDKPRSDHVQAWADGKLIADIPNDDLSAGWKKIGLTEMMWDAYWNGGSPKDQHRYYDALALSQSGPIGPARSGPNPELRLAAGHPKAEAFEVEVAEGAQKPLRPDKMYDGVPGTFHPIEIDCVVVWRGGVRGKDRLTVDTKNGVFAGPRAGKDGLDDNVLHFVRIRESLGGTWSAWSGWHAGFATAWKSGAKSGERTLPCGYLAR
;
A
#
# COMPACT_ATOMS: atom_id res chain seq x y z
N MET A 1 51.67 62.36 -45.47
CA MET A 1 51.37 63.06 -44.21
C MET A 1 51.69 62.11 -43.06
N HIS A 2 52.88 62.13 -42.44
CA HIS A 2 53.25 62.88 -41.21
C HIS A 2 52.29 62.60 -40.03
N LYS A 3 52.62 62.09 -38.83
CA LYS A 3 53.83 61.92 -37.96
C LYS A 3 53.53 60.75 -36.97
N ARG A 4 54.46 59.86 -36.51
CA ARG A 4 55.45 59.97 -35.38
C ARG A 4 54.79 60.44 -34.05
N PHE A 5 54.94 59.89 -32.83
CA PHE A 5 56.01 59.14 -32.13
C PHE A 5 55.50 58.54 -30.78
N LEU A 6 56.13 57.43 -30.34
CA LEU A 6 56.54 56.96 -28.99
C LEU A 6 55.73 57.19 -27.69
N GLY A 7 55.73 56.15 -26.82
CA GLY A 7 55.84 56.35 -25.36
C GLY A 7 55.33 55.21 -24.46
N ARG A 8 56.22 54.32 -24.02
CA ARG A 8 56.04 53.30 -22.96
C ARG A 8 55.97 53.96 -21.59
N ILE A 9 55.02 53.61 -20.71
CA ILE A 9 55.19 53.71 -19.24
C ILE A 9 54.59 52.46 -18.56
N THR A 10 55.33 51.99 -17.58
CA THR A 10 55.30 50.73 -16.82
C THR A 10 54.19 50.63 -15.78
N ARG A 11 53.79 49.37 -15.48
CA ARG A 11 52.88 48.96 -14.40
C ARG A 11 53.35 49.43 -13.01
N PRO A 12 52.43 49.53 -12.04
CA PRO A 12 52.65 48.94 -10.73
C PRO A 12 51.67 47.79 -10.48
N SER A 13 52.19 46.81 -9.77
CA SER A 13 51.59 45.54 -9.38
C SER A 13 50.32 45.72 -8.54
N MET A 14 49.22 45.11 -8.96
CA MET A 14 48.09 44.79 -8.07
C MET A 14 48.13 43.29 -7.81
N LEU A 15 48.50 42.95 -6.57
CA LEU A 15 48.46 41.60 -6.02
C LEU A 15 46.97 41.22 -5.90
N LEU A 16 46.44 40.49 -6.89
CA LEU A 16 45.13 39.87 -6.76
C LEU A 16 45.31 38.63 -5.89
N VAL A 17 44.92 38.73 -4.63
CA VAL A 17 44.75 37.57 -3.74
C VAL A 17 43.66 36.70 -4.36
N CYS A 18 44.06 35.63 -5.06
CA CYS A 18 43.18 34.51 -5.32
C CYS A 18 42.86 33.88 -3.97
N LEU A 19 41.75 34.30 -3.36
CA LEU A 19 41.05 33.48 -2.39
C LEU A 19 40.59 32.24 -3.16
N CYS A 20 41.37 31.17 -3.03
CA CYS A 20 40.91 29.80 -3.29
C CYS A 20 39.79 29.50 -2.29
N GLY A 21 38.60 30.02 -2.57
CA GLY A 21 37.36 29.58 -1.96
C GLY A 21 37.05 28.21 -2.53
N GLY A 22 37.69 27.18 -1.98
CA GLY A 22 37.21 25.81 -2.13
C GLY A 22 35.80 25.78 -1.57
N THR A 23 34.79 25.86 -2.43
CA THR A 23 33.46 25.40 -2.08
C THR A 23 33.61 23.90 -1.89
N ALA A 24 33.85 23.48 -0.65
CA ALA A 24 33.58 22.11 -0.27
C ALA A 24 32.12 21.88 -0.67
N ALA A 25 31.90 21.08 -1.71
CA ALA A 25 30.59 20.51 -1.95
C ALA A 25 30.22 19.85 -0.62
N ALA A 26 29.17 20.34 0.02
CA ALA A 26 28.61 19.62 1.15
C ALA A 26 28.23 18.26 0.60
N ASP A 27 29.00 17.22 0.97
CA ASP A 27 28.70 15.84 0.65
C ASP A 27 27.29 15.58 1.16
N THR A 28 26.34 15.60 0.24
CA THR A 28 24.97 15.22 0.56
C THR A 28 25.07 13.74 0.94
N PRO A 29 24.66 13.35 2.16
CA PRO A 29 24.79 11.96 2.56
C PRO A 29 24.09 11.07 1.53
N SER A 30 24.78 10.00 1.10
CA SER A 30 24.21 9.01 0.19
C SER A 30 22.89 8.51 0.78
N ALA A 31 21.84 8.47 -0.04
CA ALA A 31 20.57 7.90 0.42
C ALA A 31 20.80 6.45 0.89
N SER A 32 20.14 6.10 1.99
CA SER A 32 20.11 4.75 2.54
C SER A 32 18.70 4.45 3.01
N MET A 33 18.31 3.18 2.96
CA MET A 33 17.08 2.75 3.64
C MET A 33 17.23 2.95 5.16
N PRO A 34 16.18 3.41 5.86
CA PRO A 34 16.19 3.44 7.31
C PRO A 34 16.46 2.04 7.88
N ALA A 35 17.13 1.99 9.04
CA ALA A 35 17.34 0.73 9.73
C ALA A 35 15.99 0.05 10.07
N PRO A 36 15.91 -1.29 10.05
CA PRO A 36 14.72 -2.00 10.51
C PRO A 36 14.35 -1.62 11.94
N VAL A 37 13.05 -1.59 12.21
CA VAL A 37 12.46 -1.29 13.52
C VAL A 37 11.56 -2.44 13.98
N PRO A 38 11.32 -2.60 15.30
CA PRO A 38 10.37 -3.59 15.77
C PRO A 38 8.98 -3.30 15.20
N ARG A 39 8.32 -4.35 14.70
CA ARG A 39 7.02 -4.25 14.04
C ARG A 39 6.23 -5.54 14.20
N ILE A 40 4.92 -5.44 14.01
CA ILE A 40 4.05 -6.57 13.80
C ILE A 40 4.12 -6.93 12.32
N GLU A 41 4.72 -8.08 12.02
CA GLU A 41 4.82 -8.60 10.67
C GLU A 41 3.42 -8.88 10.10
N ARG A 42 2.57 -9.52 10.91
CA ARG A 42 1.13 -9.68 10.64
C ARG A 42 0.36 -10.08 11.89
N VAL A 43 -0.94 -9.81 11.86
CA VAL A 43 -1.91 -10.46 12.73
C VAL A 43 -2.45 -11.67 11.98
N VAL A 44 -2.37 -12.85 12.58
CA VAL A 44 -2.80 -14.09 11.91
C VAL A 44 -4.33 -14.05 11.74
N PRO A 45 -4.84 -14.08 10.49
CA PRO A 45 -6.27 -14.08 10.26
C PRO A 45 -6.89 -15.44 10.59
N LEU A 46 -8.22 -15.49 10.63
CA LEU A 46 -8.97 -16.74 10.64
C LEU A 46 -8.66 -17.53 9.37
N LYS A 47 -8.62 -18.86 9.49
CA LYS A 47 -8.36 -19.78 8.36
C LYS A 47 -9.33 -19.56 7.19
N GLN A 48 -10.56 -19.18 7.49
CA GLN A 48 -11.52 -18.72 6.50
C GLN A 48 -11.87 -17.30 6.88
N ASP A 49 -11.59 -16.36 5.99
CA ASP A 49 -11.89 -14.96 6.22
C ASP A 49 -13.38 -14.66 5.94
N PRO A 50 -14.21 -14.43 6.96
CA PRO A 50 -15.62 -14.14 6.75
C PRO A 50 -15.86 -12.75 6.11
N ALA A 51 -14.84 -11.89 6.01
CA ALA A 51 -14.97 -10.57 5.38
C ALA A 51 -15.16 -10.65 3.86
N VAL A 52 -14.66 -11.71 3.21
CA VAL A 52 -14.83 -11.92 1.76
C VAL A 52 -16.12 -12.66 1.41
N GLU A 53 -16.95 -13.00 2.41
CA GLU A 53 -18.25 -13.63 2.13
C GLU A 53 -19.15 -12.63 1.38
N GLY A 54 -19.55 -12.98 0.17
CA GLY A 54 -20.31 -12.10 -0.73
C GLY A 54 -19.45 -11.32 -1.74
N SER A 55 -18.13 -11.43 -1.67
CA SER A 55 -17.26 -11.03 -2.78
C SER A 55 -17.55 -11.90 -4.01
N PHE A 56 -17.62 -11.30 -5.20
CA PHE A 56 -17.80 -12.04 -6.46
C PHE A 56 -16.48 -12.64 -6.96
N PHE A 57 -15.37 -12.25 -6.36
CA PHE A 57 -14.05 -12.83 -6.58
C PHE A 57 -13.25 -12.80 -5.28
N SER A 58 -12.60 -13.92 -4.96
CA SER A 58 -11.57 -14.01 -3.93
C SER A 58 -10.50 -15.03 -4.34
N GLU A 59 -9.27 -14.81 -3.91
CA GLU A 59 -8.14 -15.73 -4.15
C GLU A 59 -7.12 -15.64 -3.00
N ASP A 60 -6.86 -16.78 -2.37
CA ASP A 60 -5.86 -17.00 -1.32
C ASP A 60 -4.66 -17.84 -1.80
N PHE A 61 -4.66 -18.25 -3.08
CA PHE A 61 -3.59 -19.01 -3.76
C PHE A 61 -3.33 -20.42 -3.22
N GLU A 62 -4.02 -20.87 -2.17
CA GLU A 62 -3.77 -22.16 -1.53
C GLU A 62 -4.09 -23.33 -2.47
N ALA A 63 -5.25 -23.24 -3.12
CA ALA A 63 -5.76 -24.25 -4.04
C ALA A 63 -5.38 -24.02 -5.51
N LEU A 64 -4.79 -22.86 -5.83
CA LEU A 64 -4.51 -22.47 -7.21
C LEU A 64 -3.25 -23.18 -7.74
N VAL A 65 -3.35 -23.78 -8.92
CA VAL A 65 -2.23 -24.46 -9.60
C VAL A 65 -1.56 -23.52 -10.59
N ALA A 66 -2.32 -22.84 -11.45
CA ALA A 66 -1.81 -21.85 -12.38
C ALA A 66 -2.59 -20.54 -12.30
N LEU A 67 -1.88 -19.40 -12.39
CA LEU A 67 -2.52 -18.08 -12.38
C LEU A 67 -3.60 -17.95 -13.47
N LYS A 68 -3.40 -18.54 -14.65
CA LYS A 68 -4.37 -18.47 -15.76
C LYS A 68 -5.71 -19.17 -15.47
N ASP A 69 -5.80 -19.99 -14.43
CA ASP A 69 -7.05 -20.65 -14.03
C ASP A 69 -8.03 -19.65 -13.40
N ARG A 70 -7.51 -18.56 -12.81
CA ARG A 70 -8.31 -17.54 -12.10
C ARG A 70 -8.15 -16.14 -12.68
N PHE A 71 -7.02 -15.84 -13.30
CA PHE A 71 -6.71 -14.57 -13.96
C PHE A 71 -6.79 -14.71 -15.48
N PHE A 72 -7.15 -13.63 -16.16
CA PHE A 72 -7.40 -13.68 -17.60
C PHE A 72 -6.17 -13.30 -18.42
N ASP A 73 -5.42 -12.32 -17.91
CA ASP A 73 -4.18 -11.82 -18.48
C ASP A 73 -3.12 -11.86 -17.37
N VAL A 74 -2.00 -12.51 -17.66
CA VAL A 74 -0.92 -12.82 -16.73
C VAL A 74 0.39 -12.56 -17.47
N ALA A 75 1.25 -11.75 -16.88
CA ALA A 75 2.57 -11.48 -17.45
C ALA A 75 3.36 -12.78 -17.64
N GLU A 76 4.02 -12.89 -18.78
CA GLU A 76 4.97 -13.96 -19.07
C GLU A 76 6.40 -13.40 -19.10
N GLY A 77 7.37 -14.23 -18.71
CA GLY A 77 8.78 -13.87 -18.76
C GLY A 77 9.40 -13.51 -17.40
N PRO A 78 10.57 -12.84 -17.42
CA PRO A 78 11.28 -12.39 -16.22
C PRO A 78 10.48 -11.32 -15.46
N GLY A 79 10.65 -11.25 -14.14
CA GLY A 79 9.92 -10.30 -13.30
C GLY A 79 8.41 -10.55 -13.24
N LYS A 80 7.94 -11.72 -13.68
CA LYS A 80 6.53 -12.11 -13.61
C LYS A 80 6.07 -12.37 -12.17
N PHE A 81 4.76 -12.38 -12.02
CA PHE A 81 4.10 -12.90 -10.83
C PHE A 81 4.15 -14.44 -10.85
N SER A 82 4.33 -15.05 -9.69
CA SER A 82 4.29 -16.50 -9.51
C SER A 82 3.62 -16.88 -8.19
N ILE A 83 3.00 -18.06 -8.14
CA ILE A 83 2.50 -18.63 -6.89
C ILE A 83 3.71 -19.18 -6.15
N SER A 84 3.90 -18.78 -4.90
CA SER A 84 5.11 -19.06 -4.12
C SER A 84 4.78 -19.42 -2.68
N GLU A 85 5.58 -20.30 -2.08
CA GLU A 85 5.56 -20.60 -0.64
C GLU A 85 6.61 -19.79 0.15
N ALA A 86 7.29 -18.83 -0.50
CA ALA A 86 8.34 -18.02 0.11
C ALA A 86 7.77 -17.10 1.21
N ASP A 87 6.61 -16.52 0.97
CA ASP A 87 5.88 -15.71 1.94
C ASP A 87 4.39 -15.69 1.58
N ALA A 88 3.55 -15.70 2.61
CA ALA A 88 2.10 -15.67 2.48
C ALA A 88 1.51 -14.94 3.69
N PHE A 89 0.46 -14.15 3.47
CA PHE A 89 -0.26 -13.43 4.51
C PHE A 89 -1.08 -14.40 5.35
N ASP A 90 -1.92 -15.20 4.68
CA ASP A 90 -2.59 -16.34 5.26
C ASP A 90 -1.99 -17.64 4.71
N GLY A 91 -2.52 -18.79 5.12
CA GLY A 91 -2.11 -20.08 4.54
C GLY A 91 -0.59 -20.33 4.47
N LYS A 92 -0.15 -20.78 3.29
CA LYS A 92 1.22 -21.16 2.94
C LYS A 92 1.69 -20.58 1.62
N LYS A 93 0.79 -20.18 0.73
CA LYS A 93 1.08 -19.70 -0.60
C LYS A 93 0.60 -18.27 -0.76
N GLY A 94 1.37 -17.49 -1.48
CA GLY A 94 1.00 -16.15 -1.91
C GLY A 94 1.47 -15.89 -3.32
N LEU A 95 1.27 -14.66 -3.77
CA LEU A 95 1.69 -14.18 -5.07
C LEU A 95 3.00 -13.41 -4.94
N ASP A 96 4.07 -13.97 -5.48
CA ASP A 96 5.41 -13.40 -5.50
C ASP A 96 5.67 -12.64 -6.81
N GLN A 97 5.97 -11.36 -6.68
CA GLN A 97 6.64 -10.54 -7.68
C GLN A 97 8.13 -10.49 -7.38
N SER A 98 8.92 -11.15 -8.23
CA SER A 98 10.38 -11.08 -8.16
C SER A 98 10.89 -9.88 -8.95
N TYR A 99 11.79 -9.09 -8.38
CA TYR A 99 12.58 -8.09 -9.10
C TYR A 99 13.98 -8.62 -9.31
N ILE A 100 14.46 -8.59 -10.55
CA ILE A 100 15.81 -9.02 -10.91
C ILE A 100 16.76 -7.83 -10.81
N ASN A 101 17.96 -8.04 -10.28
CA ASN A 101 19.00 -7.04 -10.21
C ASN A 101 19.30 -6.46 -11.60
N ARG A 102 19.10 -5.15 -11.75
CA ARG A 102 19.31 -4.40 -13.00
C ARG A 102 20.73 -4.49 -13.55
N GLN A 103 21.73 -4.75 -12.70
CA GLN A 103 23.13 -4.91 -13.11
C GLN A 103 23.39 -6.24 -13.81
N THR A 104 22.48 -7.21 -13.66
CA THR A 104 22.61 -8.57 -14.19
C THR A 104 21.72 -8.82 -15.42
N TYR A 105 20.97 -7.81 -15.87
CA TYR A 105 19.93 -7.99 -16.87
C TYR A 105 20.05 -6.98 -18.01
N ASP A 106 20.15 -7.49 -19.25
CA ASP A 106 20.46 -6.71 -20.47
C ASP A 106 19.44 -5.62 -20.82
N ALA A 107 18.24 -5.68 -20.25
CA ALA A 107 17.21 -4.64 -20.35
C ALA A 107 16.59 -4.40 -18.96
N PRO A 108 17.03 -3.38 -18.21
CA PRO A 108 16.76 -3.25 -16.76
C PRO A 108 15.27 -3.29 -16.39
N ASP A 109 14.39 -2.85 -17.28
CA ASP A 109 12.95 -2.86 -17.08
C ASP A 109 12.29 -4.24 -17.28
N LYS A 110 12.87 -5.13 -18.09
CA LYS A 110 12.29 -6.45 -18.40
C LYS A 110 12.35 -7.42 -17.21
N GLY A 111 13.28 -7.24 -16.28
CA GLY A 111 13.39 -8.02 -15.05
C GLY A 111 12.56 -7.49 -13.89
N SER A 112 11.82 -6.40 -14.12
CA SER A 112 11.15 -5.64 -13.06
C SER A 112 9.69 -5.31 -13.40
N ALA A 113 9.06 -6.12 -14.27
CA ALA A 113 7.71 -5.90 -14.79
C ALA A 113 6.86 -7.18 -14.72
N GLY A 114 5.75 -7.13 -13.99
CA GLY A 114 4.85 -8.27 -13.84
C GLY A 114 3.42 -7.82 -13.55
N TRP A 115 2.45 -8.66 -13.91
CA TRP A 115 1.04 -8.42 -13.62
C TRP A 115 0.19 -9.68 -13.62
N VAL A 116 -0.94 -9.59 -12.92
CA VAL A 116 -2.11 -10.44 -13.11
C VAL A 116 -3.37 -9.57 -13.17
N SER A 117 -4.29 -9.92 -14.06
CA SER A 117 -5.53 -9.18 -14.28
C SER A 117 -6.76 -10.07 -14.19
N ARG A 118 -7.75 -9.61 -13.43
CA ARG A 118 -9.10 -10.17 -13.40
C ARG A 118 -10.03 -9.23 -14.15
N PHE A 119 -10.64 -9.73 -15.22
CA PHE A 119 -11.70 -9.03 -15.94
C PHE A 119 -13.07 -9.45 -15.41
N PHE A 120 -14.03 -8.54 -15.45
CA PHE A 120 -15.37 -8.74 -14.90
C PHE A 120 -16.39 -7.81 -15.56
N GLY A 121 -17.67 -8.01 -15.22
CA GLY A 121 -18.77 -7.17 -15.66
C GLY A 121 -18.96 -7.20 -17.17
N ASP A 122 -19.42 -6.08 -17.72
CA ASP A 122 -19.69 -5.90 -19.13
C ASP A 122 -18.42 -5.70 -20.00
N SER A 123 -17.27 -6.25 -19.57
CA SER A 123 -16.03 -6.13 -20.33
C SER A 123 -16.17 -6.75 -21.72
N PRO A 124 -15.81 -6.02 -22.78
CA PRO A 124 -15.73 -6.59 -24.13
C PRO A 124 -14.50 -7.51 -24.29
N LEU A 125 -13.52 -7.40 -23.39
CA LEU A 125 -12.33 -8.24 -23.37
C LEU A 125 -12.63 -9.52 -22.59
N PHE A 126 -12.18 -10.66 -23.11
CA PHE A 126 -12.41 -11.98 -22.50
C PHE A 126 -13.88 -12.29 -22.18
N ALA A 127 -14.83 -11.70 -22.89
CA ALA A 127 -16.27 -11.83 -22.63
C ALA A 127 -16.81 -13.28 -22.65
N SER A 128 -16.09 -14.23 -23.26
CA SER A 128 -16.43 -15.65 -23.23
C SER A 128 -16.10 -16.35 -21.91
N ARG A 129 -15.23 -15.75 -21.08
CA ARG A 129 -14.76 -16.29 -19.79
C ARG A 129 -15.38 -15.56 -18.58
N ILE A 130 -16.12 -14.47 -18.81
CA ILE A 130 -16.78 -13.70 -17.75
C ILE A 130 -18.18 -14.26 -17.53
N GLU A 131 -18.47 -14.69 -16.30
CA GLU A 131 -19.73 -15.31 -15.90
C GLU A 131 -20.85 -14.28 -15.77
N ASP A 132 -20.64 -13.24 -14.95
CA ASP A 132 -21.57 -12.12 -14.79
C ASP A 132 -21.13 -10.92 -15.62
N LYS A 133 -21.97 -10.58 -16.60
CA LYS A 133 -21.77 -9.48 -17.55
C LYS A 133 -22.51 -8.21 -17.15
N THR A 134 -23.04 -8.16 -15.92
CA THR A 134 -23.70 -6.98 -15.40
C THR A 134 -22.71 -5.83 -15.32
N GLN A 135 -23.13 -4.65 -15.77
CA GLN A 135 -22.30 -3.46 -15.69
C GLN A 135 -21.91 -3.16 -14.24
N VAL A 136 -20.61 -2.98 -14.01
CA VAL A 136 -20.07 -2.68 -12.67
C VAL A 136 -19.81 -1.18 -12.55
N THR A 137 -20.65 -0.49 -11.79
CA THR A 137 -20.49 0.96 -11.50
C THR A 137 -19.90 1.23 -10.12
N ARG A 138 -19.76 0.19 -9.28
CA ARG A 138 -19.14 0.27 -7.97
C ARG A 138 -18.33 -0.99 -7.71
N ILE A 139 -17.12 -0.82 -7.20
CA ILE A 139 -16.28 -1.93 -6.78
C ILE A 139 -15.42 -1.54 -5.57
N TYR A 140 -15.16 -2.54 -4.72
CA TYR A 140 -14.19 -2.53 -3.65
C TYR A 140 -13.19 -3.65 -3.94
N ALA A 141 -11.92 -3.32 -4.04
CA ALA A 141 -10.84 -4.25 -4.34
C ALA A 141 -9.85 -4.27 -3.18
N ARG A 142 -9.74 -5.42 -2.51
CA ARG A 142 -8.83 -5.64 -1.38
C ARG A 142 -7.67 -6.53 -1.79
N TRP A 143 -6.49 -6.25 -1.26
CA TRP A 143 -5.34 -7.14 -1.27
C TRP A 143 -4.46 -6.90 -0.04
N TYR A 144 -3.66 -7.89 0.31
CA TYR A 144 -2.54 -7.73 1.24
C TYR A 144 -1.26 -7.57 0.46
N HIS A 145 -0.38 -6.70 0.93
CA HIS A 145 0.87 -6.35 0.26
C HIS A 145 2.03 -6.37 1.26
N LYS A 146 3.17 -6.95 0.86
CA LYS A 146 4.42 -6.93 1.63
C LYS A 146 5.61 -6.67 0.71
N PHE A 147 6.44 -5.69 1.05
CA PHE A 147 7.84 -5.71 0.60
C PHE A 147 8.60 -6.68 1.48
N GLU A 148 9.50 -7.49 0.93
CA GLU A 148 10.29 -8.43 1.73
C GLU A 148 11.06 -7.72 2.86
N ASP A 149 11.50 -8.50 3.85
CA ASP A 149 12.34 -7.95 4.91
C ASP A 149 13.69 -7.48 4.34
N GLY A 150 14.13 -6.28 4.73
CA GLY A 150 15.33 -5.67 4.18
C GLY A 150 15.23 -5.24 2.70
N PHE A 151 14.02 -5.02 2.18
CA PHE A 151 13.81 -4.46 0.84
C PHE A 151 14.61 -3.17 0.66
N ASP A 152 15.38 -3.10 -0.44
CA ASP A 152 16.25 -1.98 -0.75
C ASP A 152 15.69 -1.17 -1.92
N ALA A 153 15.19 0.02 -1.60
CA ALA A 153 14.69 0.96 -2.60
C ALA A 153 15.74 2.00 -3.04
N VAL A 154 17.00 1.87 -2.64
CA VAL A 154 18.05 2.84 -3.03
C VAL A 154 18.54 2.54 -4.44
N VAL A 155 18.19 3.42 -5.37
CA VAL A 155 18.57 3.35 -6.78
C VAL A 155 19.25 4.66 -7.15
N ASP A 156 20.49 4.59 -7.66
CA ASP A 156 21.28 5.76 -8.07
C ASP A 156 21.39 6.84 -6.99
N GLY A 157 21.56 6.40 -5.72
CA GLY A 157 21.68 7.29 -4.57
C GLY A 157 20.39 7.99 -4.14
N LYS A 158 19.23 7.48 -4.57
CA LYS A 158 17.89 7.97 -4.17
C LYS A 158 16.99 6.84 -3.72
N VAL A 159 16.16 7.09 -2.72
CA VAL A 159 15.07 6.17 -2.36
C VAL A 159 14.01 6.27 -3.47
N HIS A 160 13.81 5.19 -4.20
CA HIS A 160 12.86 5.09 -5.29
C HIS A 160 12.26 3.68 -5.31
N PHE A 161 11.06 3.53 -4.78
CA PHE A 161 10.31 2.28 -4.77
C PHE A 161 9.76 1.92 -6.17
N PRO A 162 9.42 0.67 -6.45
CA PRO A 162 8.69 0.32 -7.67
C PRO A 162 7.29 0.99 -7.66
N PRO A 163 7.00 1.99 -8.51
CA PRO A 163 5.82 2.83 -8.36
C PRO A 163 4.49 2.11 -8.59
N LYS A 164 4.43 1.15 -9.53
CA LYS A 164 3.16 0.48 -9.85
C LYS A 164 2.84 -0.58 -8.81
N THR A 165 1.59 -0.61 -8.33
CA THR A 165 1.14 -1.62 -7.36
C THR A 165 -0.18 -2.28 -7.76
N ALA A 166 -1.16 -1.49 -8.19
CA ALA A 166 -2.45 -1.96 -8.67
C ALA A 166 -3.16 -0.89 -9.53
N ARG A 167 -4.12 -1.34 -10.34
CA ARG A 167 -4.94 -0.50 -11.21
C ARG A 167 -6.35 -1.04 -11.34
N LEU A 168 -7.32 -0.14 -11.32
CA LEU A 168 -8.70 -0.42 -11.65
C LEU A 168 -9.07 0.31 -12.94
N ARG A 169 -9.65 -0.39 -13.91
CA ARG A 169 -9.84 0.14 -15.27
C ARG A 169 -11.23 -0.09 -15.83
N CYS A 170 -11.63 0.84 -16.69
CA CYS A 170 -12.58 0.59 -17.75
C CYS A 170 -11.81 0.45 -19.07
N GLN A 171 -11.90 -0.73 -19.68
CA GLN A 171 -11.28 -1.04 -20.96
C GLN A 171 -12.34 -1.37 -22.01
N GLY A 172 -12.28 -0.67 -23.13
CA GLY A 172 -13.01 -1.01 -24.34
C GLY A 172 -12.35 -2.14 -25.13
N ALA A 173 -12.89 -2.41 -26.32
CA ALA A 173 -12.34 -3.40 -27.23
C ALA A 173 -10.88 -3.06 -27.62
N GLY A 174 -10.07 -4.10 -27.81
CA GLY A 174 -8.66 -3.96 -28.21
C GLY A 174 -7.79 -3.28 -27.15
N HIS A 175 -8.14 -3.42 -25.86
CA HIS A 175 -7.44 -2.77 -24.74
C HIS A 175 -7.45 -1.23 -24.79
N THR A 176 -8.48 -0.64 -25.40
CA THR A 176 -8.66 0.81 -25.37
C THR A 176 -8.96 1.27 -23.95
N ARG A 177 -8.03 2.01 -23.34
CA ARG A 177 -8.20 2.55 -21.98
C ARG A 177 -9.17 3.73 -22.03
N ILE A 178 -10.32 3.60 -21.36
CA ILE A 178 -11.32 4.67 -21.27
C ILE A 178 -11.09 5.47 -20.00
N TYR A 179 -10.98 4.81 -18.85
CA TYR A 179 -10.48 5.45 -17.63
C TYR A 179 -9.76 4.45 -16.74
N THR A 180 -8.89 4.96 -15.89
CA THR A 180 -8.05 4.17 -14.99
C THR A 180 -7.81 4.92 -13.69
N VAL A 181 -7.96 4.20 -12.58
CA VAL A 181 -7.47 4.59 -11.27
C VAL A 181 -6.20 3.79 -10.99
N HIS A 182 -5.11 4.50 -10.78
CA HIS A 182 -3.80 3.98 -10.44
C HIS A 182 -3.59 4.09 -8.93
N TYR A 183 -3.30 2.97 -8.28
CA TYR A 183 -2.85 2.92 -6.89
C TYR A 183 -1.33 2.77 -6.92
N TRP A 184 -0.60 3.87 -6.84
CA TRP A 184 0.85 3.91 -7.05
C TRP A 184 1.61 4.37 -5.82
N ILE A 185 2.93 4.20 -5.84
CA ILE A 185 3.87 4.79 -4.91
C ILE A 185 4.47 6.04 -5.58
N ASP A 186 4.28 7.18 -4.94
CA ASP A 186 4.80 8.48 -5.36
C ASP A 186 6.23 8.67 -4.89
N ASN A 187 7.18 8.49 -5.81
CA ASN A 187 8.61 8.70 -5.55
C ASN A 187 9.06 10.15 -5.74
N GLU A 188 8.15 11.10 -6.00
CA GLU A 188 8.47 12.54 -5.97
C GLU A 188 8.71 13.02 -4.54
N SER A 189 8.07 12.37 -3.55
CA SER A 189 8.32 12.56 -2.13
C SER A 189 9.42 11.61 -1.64
N PRO A 190 10.34 12.06 -0.76
CA PRO A 190 11.30 11.16 -0.11
C PRO A 190 10.62 10.09 0.77
N GLU A 191 9.35 10.30 1.14
CA GLU A 191 8.59 9.36 1.96
C GLU A 191 7.88 8.26 1.15
N ALA A 192 7.97 8.26 -0.19
CA ALA A 192 7.37 7.23 -1.04
C ALA A 192 5.90 6.92 -0.66
N PHE A 193 5.06 7.95 -0.69
CA PHE A 193 3.66 7.83 -0.25
C PHE A 193 2.82 7.05 -1.27
N ILE A 194 1.76 6.39 -0.81
CA ILE A 194 0.70 5.95 -1.71
C ILE A 194 0.05 7.17 -2.36
N ALA A 195 -0.16 7.12 -3.67
CA ALA A 195 -0.86 8.11 -4.45
C ALA A 195 -1.93 7.48 -5.35
N ILE A 196 -3.05 8.20 -5.46
CA ILE A 196 -4.17 7.85 -6.32
C ILE A 196 -4.12 8.76 -7.55
N GLU A 197 -3.62 8.22 -8.66
CA GLU A 197 -3.62 8.89 -9.95
C GLU A 197 -4.81 8.45 -10.79
N ARG A 198 -5.42 9.37 -11.53
CA ARG A 198 -6.56 9.07 -12.39
C ARG A 198 -6.31 9.60 -13.79
N HIS A 199 -6.54 8.73 -14.75
CA HIS A 199 -6.44 9.01 -16.18
C HIS A 199 -7.76 8.66 -16.85
N THR A 200 -8.23 9.52 -17.74
CA THR A 200 -9.50 9.31 -18.44
C THR A 200 -9.49 9.90 -19.85
N ALA A 201 -10.06 9.16 -20.79
CA ALA A 201 -10.43 9.57 -22.12
C ALA A 201 -11.96 9.54 -22.29
N ALA A 202 -12.72 9.48 -21.19
CA ALA A 202 -14.17 9.48 -21.22
C ALA A 202 -14.69 10.79 -21.85
N PRO A 203 -15.64 10.72 -22.79
CA PRO A 203 -16.29 11.91 -23.32
C PRO A 203 -16.90 12.77 -22.21
N GLY A 204 -16.62 14.08 -22.26
CA GLY A 204 -17.16 15.03 -21.29
C GLY A 204 -16.31 15.25 -20.04
N THR A 205 -15.21 14.50 -19.86
CA THR A 205 -14.24 14.80 -18.81
C THR A 205 -13.62 16.18 -19.03
N HIS A 206 -13.41 16.92 -17.94
CA HIS A 206 -12.78 18.22 -17.97
C HIS A 206 -11.28 18.14 -18.33
N ARG A 207 -10.61 17.04 -17.98
CA ARG A 207 -9.19 16.83 -18.28
C ARG A 207 -8.81 15.36 -18.30
N GLU A 208 -7.84 15.03 -19.15
CA GLU A 208 -7.38 13.65 -19.31
C GLU A 208 -6.63 13.12 -18.08
N TRP A 209 -5.79 13.95 -17.45
CA TRP A 209 -5.11 13.63 -16.20
C TRP A 209 -5.72 14.43 -15.05
N ILE A 210 -6.46 13.74 -14.19
CA ILE A 210 -7.11 14.32 -13.02
C ILE A 210 -6.05 14.51 -11.92
N PRO A 211 -6.08 15.59 -11.12
CA PRO A 211 -5.00 15.90 -10.19
C PRO A 211 -4.71 14.75 -9.23
N LYS A 212 -3.46 14.27 -9.22
CA LYS A 212 -2.95 13.22 -8.32
C LYS A 212 -3.29 13.53 -6.85
N SER A 213 -3.76 12.52 -6.13
CA SER A 213 -4.06 12.61 -4.70
C SER A 213 -3.01 11.81 -3.91
N VAL A 214 -2.07 12.50 -3.27
CA VAL A 214 -0.99 11.88 -2.49
C VAL A 214 -1.41 11.74 -1.03
N THR A 215 -1.36 10.51 -0.52
CA THR A 215 -1.76 10.16 0.86
C THR A 215 -0.64 10.43 1.87
N ARG A 216 -0.86 10.06 3.13
CA ARG A 216 0.17 10.05 4.19
C ARG A 216 0.64 8.65 4.56
N PHE A 217 0.22 7.63 3.82
CA PHE A 217 0.73 6.28 4.03
C PHE A 217 2.04 6.09 3.26
N SER A 218 3.16 6.06 3.98
CA SER A 218 4.51 5.96 3.42
C SER A 218 4.95 4.51 3.27
N CYS A 219 5.39 4.12 2.08
CA CYS A 219 6.04 2.82 1.87
C CYS A 219 7.50 2.80 2.39
N SER A 220 8.15 3.97 2.54
CA SER A 220 9.51 4.06 3.07
C SER A 220 9.60 4.10 4.60
N ASN A 221 8.46 4.22 5.30
CA ASN A 221 8.42 4.05 6.75
C ASN A 221 8.98 2.65 7.11
N PRO A 222 10.03 2.54 7.94
CA PRO A 222 10.65 1.26 8.28
C PRO A 222 9.68 0.28 8.96
N GLU A 223 8.60 0.76 9.58
CA GLU A 223 7.54 -0.09 10.14
C GLU A 223 6.74 -0.82 9.04
N ASN A 224 6.79 -0.37 7.79
CA ASN A 224 6.03 -0.92 6.66
C ASN A 224 6.84 -1.86 5.77
N ILE A 225 8.16 -1.92 5.94
CA ILE A 225 9.03 -2.86 5.22
C ILE A 225 9.03 -4.19 5.94
N GLY A 226 8.95 -5.31 5.21
CA GLY A 226 8.97 -6.63 5.80
C GLY A 226 7.73 -6.98 6.64
N ARG A 227 6.59 -6.30 6.44
CA ARG A 227 5.30 -6.67 7.05
C ARG A 227 4.18 -6.70 6.02
N TRP A 228 3.13 -7.45 6.33
CA TRP A 228 1.91 -7.47 5.55
C TRP A 228 1.03 -6.25 5.88
N VAL A 229 0.55 -5.58 4.84
CA VAL A 229 -0.29 -4.40 4.92
C VAL A 229 -1.60 -4.69 4.18
N HIS A 230 -2.73 -4.52 4.86
CA HIS A 230 -4.03 -4.51 4.21
C HIS A 230 -4.12 -3.28 3.30
N MET A 231 -4.49 -3.45 2.03
CA MET A 231 -4.78 -2.38 1.09
C MET A 231 -6.18 -2.59 0.51
N GLU A 232 -6.95 -1.51 0.37
CA GLU A 232 -8.25 -1.53 -0.30
C GLU A 232 -8.43 -0.28 -1.16
N LEU A 233 -8.99 -0.45 -2.37
CA LEU A 233 -9.37 0.61 -3.29
C LEU A 233 -10.85 0.48 -3.60
N ALA A 234 -11.60 1.57 -3.47
CA ALA A 234 -12.99 1.65 -3.90
C ALA A 234 -13.18 2.71 -4.97
N VAL A 235 -14.00 2.38 -5.97
CA VAL A 235 -14.45 3.33 -6.98
C VAL A 235 -15.96 3.18 -7.15
N THR A 236 -16.68 4.29 -7.02
CA THR A 236 -18.09 4.42 -7.39
C THR A 236 -18.19 5.43 -8.52
N LEU A 237 -18.81 5.03 -9.63
CA LEU A 237 -19.07 5.90 -10.76
C LEU A 237 -20.42 6.62 -10.56
N GLY A 238 -20.46 7.93 -10.75
CA GLY A 238 -21.67 8.74 -10.70
C GLY A 238 -22.25 9.03 -12.10
N ASP A 239 -23.51 9.45 -12.17
CA ASP A 239 -24.23 9.60 -13.45
C ASP A 239 -24.03 10.97 -14.13
N LYS A 240 -23.18 11.82 -13.55
CA LYS A 240 -22.92 13.20 -14.01
C LYS A 240 -21.42 13.51 -13.95
N PRO A 241 -20.95 14.54 -14.65
CA PRO A 241 -19.63 15.10 -14.40
C PRO A 241 -19.42 15.39 -12.91
N ARG A 242 -18.21 15.13 -12.41
CA ARG A 242 -17.83 15.39 -11.02
C ARG A 242 -18.74 14.72 -9.99
N SER A 243 -19.17 13.48 -10.23
CA SER A 243 -19.99 12.72 -9.29
C SER A 243 -19.45 11.32 -8.99
N ASP A 244 -18.24 11.00 -9.47
CA ASP A 244 -17.55 9.78 -9.09
C ASP A 244 -16.93 9.95 -7.68
N HIS A 245 -16.61 8.82 -7.06
CA HIS A 245 -16.02 8.76 -5.73
C HIS A 245 -14.95 7.68 -5.68
N VAL A 246 -13.73 8.08 -5.30
CA VAL A 246 -12.60 7.17 -5.12
C VAL A 246 -12.16 7.20 -3.66
N GLN A 247 -12.01 6.03 -3.05
CA GLN A 247 -11.54 5.88 -1.67
C GLN A 247 -10.43 4.84 -1.61
N ALA A 248 -9.51 5.00 -0.65
CA ALA A 248 -8.43 4.04 -0.43
C ALA A 248 -8.18 3.84 1.06
N TRP A 249 -7.82 2.61 1.45
CA TRP A 249 -7.47 2.24 2.82
C TRP A 249 -6.13 1.52 2.89
N ALA A 250 -5.41 1.74 4.00
CA ALA A 250 -4.26 0.93 4.42
C ALA A 250 -4.38 0.55 5.89
N ASP A 251 -4.16 -0.72 6.25
CA ASP A 251 -4.38 -1.24 7.62
C ASP A 251 -5.76 -0.89 8.19
N GLY A 252 -6.81 -0.92 7.36
CA GLY A 252 -8.17 -0.50 7.75
C GLY A 252 -8.35 1.00 8.02
N LYS A 253 -7.32 1.82 7.83
CA LYS A 253 -7.39 3.30 7.94
C LYS A 253 -7.73 3.88 6.57
N LEU A 254 -8.70 4.78 6.49
CA LEU A 254 -9.00 5.56 5.28
C LEU A 254 -7.84 6.53 5.01
N ILE A 255 -7.09 6.30 3.94
CA ILE A 255 -5.89 7.08 3.56
C ILE A 255 -6.18 8.08 2.42
N ALA A 256 -7.26 7.87 1.65
CA ALA A 256 -7.74 8.79 0.64
C ALA A 256 -9.27 8.76 0.57
N ASP A 257 -9.89 9.93 0.47
CA ASP A 257 -11.33 10.11 0.26
C ASP A 257 -11.51 11.22 -0.79
N ILE A 258 -11.85 10.86 -2.02
CA ILE A 258 -11.84 11.75 -3.18
C ILE A 258 -13.27 11.81 -3.74
N PRO A 259 -14.16 12.63 -3.15
CA PRO A 259 -15.50 12.84 -3.67
C PRO A 259 -15.48 13.78 -4.87
N ASN A 260 -16.57 13.78 -5.64
CA ASN A 260 -16.79 14.65 -6.79
C ASN A 260 -15.69 14.53 -7.87
N ASP A 261 -15.17 13.31 -8.04
CA ASP A 261 -14.19 12.98 -9.06
C ASP A 261 -14.87 12.93 -10.45
N ASP A 262 -14.09 13.16 -11.50
CA ASP A 262 -14.54 13.32 -12.89
C ASP A 262 -14.00 12.21 -13.79
N LEU A 263 -13.68 11.05 -13.19
CA LEU A 263 -13.09 9.88 -13.82
C LEU A 263 -13.90 9.39 -15.01
N SER A 264 -15.19 9.14 -14.82
CA SER A 264 -16.13 8.73 -15.86
C SER A 264 -16.79 9.93 -16.53
N ALA A 265 -16.87 11.06 -15.83
CA ALA A 265 -17.64 12.24 -16.24
C ALA A 265 -19.12 11.91 -16.59
N GLY A 266 -19.69 10.88 -15.96
CA GLY A 266 -21.04 10.37 -16.25
C GLY A 266 -21.11 9.42 -17.45
N TRP A 267 -20.00 9.19 -18.16
CA TRP A 267 -19.93 8.20 -19.23
C TRP A 267 -19.97 6.79 -18.64
N LYS A 268 -20.96 5.98 -19.04
CA LYS A 268 -21.18 4.61 -18.54
C LYS A 268 -21.67 3.66 -19.62
N LYS A 269 -21.13 3.75 -20.83
CA LYS A 269 -21.49 2.79 -21.89
C LYS A 269 -21.02 1.38 -21.54
N ILE A 270 -19.86 1.28 -20.90
CA ILE A 270 -19.42 0.11 -20.14
C ILE A 270 -18.94 0.56 -18.76
N GLY A 271 -18.98 -0.34 -17.79
CA GLY A 271 -18.59 -0.07 -16.42
C GLY A 271 -17.09 -0.17 -16.18
N LEU A 272 -16.73 -0.37 -14.92
CA LEU A 272 -15.44 -0.90 -14.52
C LEU A 272 -15.35 -2.34 -15.01
N THR A 273 -14.22 -2.72 -15.58
CA THR A 273 -14.10 -4.00 -16.29
C THR A 273 -12.92 -4.84 -15.85
N GLU A 274 -11.99 -4.26 -15.08
CA GLU A 274 -10.76 -4.95 -14.74
C GLU A 274 -10.15 -4.42 -13.44
N MET A 275 -9.69 -5.36 -12.62
CA MET A 275 -8.70 -5.15 -11.57
C MET A 275 -7.39 -5.81 -11.99
N MET A 276 -6.31 -5.03 -12.00
CA MET A 276 -4.97 -5.46 -12.31
C MET A 276 -4.10 -5.25 -11.07
N TRP A 277 -3.39 -6.29 -10.65
CA TRP A 277 -2.27 -6.17 -9.72
C TRP A 277 -1.00 -6.20 -10.56
N ASP A 278 -0.21 -5.13 -10.46
CA ASP A 278 0.96 -4.96 -11.31
C ASP A 278 2.14 -4.40 -10.55
N ALA A 279 3.31 -4.74 -11.05
CA ALA A 279 4.57 -4.21 -10.59
C ALA A 279 5.38 -3.75 -11.80
N TYR A 280 5.98 -2.59 -11.64
CA TYR A 280 6.94 -2.07 -12.61
C TYR A 280 7.91 -1.15 -11.90
N TRP A 281 9.21 -1.42 -12.06
CA TRP A 281 10.28 -0.55 -11.55
C TRP A 281 11.02 0.09 -12.71
N ASN A 282 10.73 1.37 -12.97
CA ASN A 282 11.50 2.17 -13.94
C ASN A 282 12.98 2.19 -13.53
N GLY A 283 13.86 1.72 -14.40
CA GLY A 283 15.30 1.70 -14.12
C GLY A 283 15.76 0.49 -13.29
N GLY A 284 14.84 -0.44 -12.99
CA GLY A 284 15.12 -1.74 -12.40
C GLY A 284 15.50 -1.73 -10.92
N SER A 285 15.53 -2.93 -10.33
CA SER A 285 15.86 -3.15 -8.93
C SER A 285 17.37 -3.14 -8.67
N PRO A 286 17.86 -2.60 -7.53
CA PRO A 286 19.29 -2.57 -7.20
C PRO A 286 19.86 -3.96 -6.85
N LYS A 287 18.99 -4.92 -6.48
CA LYS A 287 19.34 -6.31 -6.14
C LYS A 287 18.19 -7.25 -6.50
N ASP A 288 18.41 -8.54 -6.40
CA ASP A 288 17.30 -9.50 -6.42
C ASP A 288 16.50 -9.33 -5.13
N GLN A 289 15.18 -9.12 -5.26
CA GLN A 289 14.29 -8.90 -4.12
C GLN A 289 12.83 -9.09 -4.50
N HIS A 290 11.98 -9.26 -3.49
CA HIS A 290 10.60 -9.68 -3.68
C HIS A 290 9.59 -8.67 -3.13
N ARG A 291 8.42 -8.65 -3.77
CA ARG A 291 7.18 -8.06 -3.27
C ARG A 291 6.09 -9.13 -3.34
N TYR A 292 5.28 -9.21 -2.30
CA TYR A 292 4.24 -10.21 -2.19
C TYR A 292 2.85 -9.58 -2.18
N TYR A 293 1.90 -10.30 -2.76
CA TYR A 293 0.47 -10.01 -2.71
C TYR A 293 -0.27 -11.25 -2.21
N ASP A 294 -1.36 -11.05 -1.48
CA ASP A 294 -2.16 -12.17 -0.99
C ASP A 294 -3.60 -11.76 -0.66
N ALA A 295 -4.47 -12.74 -0.41
CA ALA A 295 -5.85 -12.59 0.00
C ALA A 295 -6.60 -11.54 -0.83
N LEU A 296 -6.56 -11.72 -2.15
CA LEU A 296 -7.21 -10.82 -3.10
C LEU A 296 -8.72 -10.98 -3.02
N ALA A 297 -9.47 -9.87 -3.10
CA ALA A 297 -10.92 -9.93 -3.14
C ALA A 297 -11.54 -8.73 -3.89
N LEU A 298 -12.66 -8.97 -4.57
CA LEU A 298 -13.48 -7.95 -5.23
C LEU A 298 -14.94 -8.04 -4.80
N SER A 299 -15.54 -6.91 -4.45
CA SER A 299 -16.93 -6.81 -4.00
C SER A 299 -17.65 -5.66 -4.69
N GLN A 300 -18.97 -5.80 -4.90
CA GLN A 300 -19.86 -4.70 -5.30
C GLN A 300 -20.83 -4.28 -4.18
N SER A 301 -20.94 -5.08 -3.12
CA SER A 301 -21.94 -4.90 -2.05
C SER A 301 -21.50 -3.90 -0.98
N GLY A 302 -20.20 -3.66 -0.84
CA GLY A 302 -19.64 -2.74 0.15
C GLY A 302 -18.13 -2.96 0.37
N PRO A 303 -17.51 -2.11 1.21
CA PRO A 303 -16.12 -2.31 1.63
C PRO A 303 -15.92 -3.68 2.26
N ILE A 304 -14.78 -4.30 2.01
CA ILE A 304 -14.42 -5.63 2.51
C ILE A 304 -13.71 -5.46 3.87
N GLY A 305 -12.78 -4.52 3.91
CA GLY A 305 -11.96 -4.21 5.08
C GLY A 305 -10.92 -5.31 5.40
N PRO A 306 -10.22 -5.18 6.54
CA PRO A 306 -9.20 -6.13 6.95
C PRO A 306 -9.78 -7.54 7.16
N ALA A 307 -8.98 -8.55 6.82
CA ALA A 307 -9.22 -9.94 7.16
C ALA A 307 -9.46 -10.10 8.66
N ARG A 308 -10.40 -10.99 9.01
CA ARG A 308 -10.84 -11.11 10.40
C ARG A 308 -9.95 -12.03 11.21
N SER A 309 -9.79 -11.71 12.49
CA SER A 309 -9.18 -12.58 13.49
C SER A 309 -10.20 -13.02 14.55
N GLY A 310 -9.83 -14.01 15.35
CA GLY A 310 -10.60 -14.38 16.55
C GLY A 310 -10.43 -13.36 17.69
N PRO A 311 -11.14 -13.51 18.82
CA PRO A 311 -11.04 -12.59 19.97
C PRO A 311 -9.66 -12.64 20.66
N ASN A 312 -8.87 -13.68 20.41
CA ASN A 312 -7.50 -13.86 20.91
C ASN A 312 -6.52 -14.07 19.74
N PRO A 313 -6.24 -13.02 18.95
CA PRO A 313 -5.38 -13.17 17.79
C PRO A 313 -3.95 -13.57 18.15
N GLU A 314 -3.32 -14.34 17.26
CA GLU A 314 -1.86 -14.51 17.26
C GLU A 314 -1.21 -13.37 16.48
N LEU A 315 -0.18 -12.78 17.04
CA LEU A 315 0.67 -11.75 16.44
C LEU A 315 2.00 -12.37 16.02
N ARG A 316 2.43 -12.10 14.79
CA ARG A 316 3.79 -12.37 14.30
C ARG A 316 4.64 -11.11 14.47
N LEU A 317 5.73 -11.25 15.20
CA LEU A 317 6.59 -10.14 15.62
C LEU A 317 7.89 -10.19 14.81
N ALA A 318 8.35 -9.05 14.33
CA ALA A 318 9.65 -8.92 13.69
C ALA A 318 10.51 -7.93 14.49
N ALA A 319 11.74 -8.34 14.79
CA ALA A 319 12.72 -7.50 15.46
C ALA A 319 13.22 -6.40 14.52
N GLY A 320 13.52 -5.22 15.08
CA GLY A 320 14.34 -4.22 14.39
C GLY A 320 15.82 -4.56 14.48
N HIS A 321 16.22 -5.21 15.58
CA HIS A 321 17.61 -5.54 15.84
C HIS A 321 17.82 -7.05 16.03
N PRO A 322 18.84 -7.67 15.42
CA PRO A 322 19.06 -9.14 15.47
C PRO A 322 19.37 -9.68 16.87
N LYS A 323 19.69 -8.80 17.83
CA LYS A 323 19.92 -9.15 19.24
C LYS A 323 18.73 -8.83 20.15
N ALA A 324 17.56 -8.51 19.60
CA ALA A 324 16.37 -8.31 20.41
C ALA A 324 16.06 -9.57 21.22
N GLU A 325 15.88 -9.42 22.53
CA GLU A 325 15.66 -10.55 23.44
C GLU A 325 14.20 -10.68 23.91
N ALA A 326 13.45 -9.57 23.87
CA ALA A 326 12.07 -9.52 24.33
C ALA A 326 11.28 -8.44 23.59
N PHE A 327 9.97 -8.61 23.57
CA PHE A 327 9.01 -7.66 23.02
C PHE A 327 7.95 -7.31 24.04
N GLU A 328 7.50 -6.06 23.99
CA GLU A 328 6.26 -5.61 24.60
C GLU A 328 5.33 -5.12 23.50
N VAL A 329 4.05 -5.41 23.67
CA VAL A 329 3.01 -5.13 22.69
C VAL A 329 1.80 -4.52 23.39
N GLU A 330 1.22 -3.51 22.75
CA GLU A 330 -0.10 -3.01 23.12
C GLU A 330 -1.06 -3.15 21.94
N VAL A 331 -2.29 -3.53 22.25
CA VAL A 331 -3.42 -3.52 21.31
C VAL A 331 -4.39 -2.44 21.76
N ALA A 332 -4.80 -1.60 20.83
CA ALA A 332 -5.80 -0.57 21.04
C ALA A 332 -7.01 -0.78 20.15
N GLU A 333 -8.20 -0.47 20.67
CA GLU A 333 -9.36 -0.16 19.84
C GLU A 333 -9.14 1.23 19.25
N GLY A 334 -9.34 1.36 17.93
CA GLY A 334 -9.11 2.61 17.24
C GLY A 334 -10.33 3.10 16.49
N ALA A 335 -10.69 4.36 16.74
CA ALA A 335 -11.64 5.08 15.91
C ALA A 335 -10.89 6.15 15.13
N GLN A 336 -10.89 6.04 13.80
CA GLN A 336 -10.29 7.07 12.96
C GLN A 336 -11.19 8.31 12.96
N LYS A 337 -10.59 9.50 13.08
CA LYS A 337 -11.30 10.76 12.84
C LYS A 337 -11.51 10.97 11.33
N PRO A 338 -12.54 11.74 10.93
CA PRO A 338 -12.71 12.18 9.55
C PRO A 338 -11.41 12.54 8.84
N LEU A 339 -11.13 11.93 7.69
CA LEU A 339 -9.99 12.32 6.87
C LEU A 339 -10.21 13.75 6.36
N ARG A 340 -9.17 14.58 6.44
CA ARG A 340 -9.23 16.00 6.06
C ARG A 340 -8.26 16.29 4.91
N PRO A 341 -8.69 16.94 3.82
CA PRO A 341 -7.77 17.39 2.79
C PRO A 341 -6.97 18.60 3.30
N ASP A 342 -5.66 18.59 3.08
CA ASP A 342 -4.79 19.76 3.31
C ASP A 342 -4.85 20.71 2.09
N LYS A 343 -4.95 20.15 0.89
CA LYS A 343 -4.99 20.89 -0.37
C LYS A 343 -6.04 20.31 -1.30
N MET A 344 -6.71 21.20 -2.02
CA MET A 344 -7.65 20.85 -3.09
C MET A 344 -7.05 21.30 -4.42
N TYR A 345 -7.13 20.45 -5.44
CA TYR A 345 -6.78 20.79 -6.81
C TYR A 345 -8.01 20.59 -7.68
N ASP A 346 -8.47 21.66 -8.33
CA ASP A 346 -9.69 21.60 -9.14
C ASP A 346 -10.86 20.94 -8.40
N GLY A 347 -11.10 21.34 -7.14
CA GLY A 347 -12.20 20.84 -6.32
C GLY A 347 -12.12 19.38 -5.88
N VAL A 348 -11.02 18.66 -6.14
CA VAL A 348 -10.76 17.32 -5.57
C VAL A 348 -9.57 17.35 -4.60
N PRO A 349 -9.53 16.51 -3.55
CA PRO A 349 -8.40 16.42 -2.63
C PRO A 349 -7.09 16.06 -3.32
N GLY A 350 -6.04 16.85 -3.08
CA GLY A 350 -4.69 16.62 -3.61
C GLY A 350 -3.72 16.04 -2.61
N THR A 351 -3.79 16.50 -1.36
CA THR A 351 -3.02 15.98 -0.24
C THR A 351 -3.90 15.94 1.00
N PHE A 352 -3.57 15.07 1.93
CA PHE A 352 -4.36 14.86 3.15
C PHE A 352 -3.57 15.20 4.41
N HIS A 353 -4.28 15.67 5.43
CA HIS A 353 -3.75 15.80 6.78
C HIS A 353 -3.30 14.43 7.30
N PRO A 354 -2.28 14.36 8.19
CA PRO A 354 -1.93 13.12 8.88
C PRO A 354 -3.16 12.45 9.50
N ILE A 355 -3.21 11.12 9.40
CA ILE A 355 -4.34 10.33 9.89
C ILE A 355 -4.36 10.40 11.42
N GLU A 356 -5.50 10.82 11.96
CA GLU A 356 -5.74 10.87 13.39
C GLU A 356 -6.61 9.69 13.82
N ILE A 357 -6.14 8.94 14.81
CA ILE A 357 -6.86 7.80 15.38
C ILE A 357 -6.89 8.00 16.88
N ASP A 358 -8.09 7.97 17.43
CA ASP A 358 -8.28 7.91 18.88
C ASP A 358 -8.12 6.44 19.28
N CYS A 359 -6.99 6.15 19.92
CA CYS A 359 -6.65 4.80 20.37
C CYS A 359 -6.90 4.64 21.87
N VAL A 360 -7.68 3.63 22.25
CA VAL A 360 -7.82 3.20 23.65
C VAL A 360 -7.14 1.86 23.81
N VAL A 361 -6.09 1.80 24.63
CA VAL A 361 -5.37 0.55 24.91
C VAL A 361 -6.30 -0.42 25.65
N VAL A 362 -6.54 -1.58 25.04
CA VAL A 362 -7.41 -2.63 25.55
C VAL A 362 -6.67 -3.90 25.96
N TRP A 363 -5.41 -4.04 25.57
CA TRP A 363 -4.56 -5.13 26.02
C TRP A 363 -3.09 -4.73 26.02
N ARG A 364 -2.34 -5.24 27.00
CA ARG A 364 -0.88 -5.09 27.11
C ARG A 364 -0.28 -6.43 27.41
N GLY A 365 0.81 -6.78 26.73
CA GLY A 365 1.53 -8.02 27.00
C GLY A 365 2.92 -8.01 26.42
N GLY A 366 3.58 -9.17 26.48
CA GLY A 366 4.94 -9.28 26.00
C GLY A 366 5.44 -10.71 26.00
N VAL A 367 6.60 -10.90 25.38
CA VAL A 367 7.24 -12.21 25.26
C VAL A 367 8.75 -12.08 25.23
N ARG A 368 9.47 -13.10 25.70
CA ARG A 368 10.93 -13.20 25.65
C ARG A 368 11.34 -14.37 24.76
N GLY A 369 12.29 -14.12 23.85
CA GLY A 369 12.88 -15.13 22.97
C GLY A 369 11.93 -15.78 21.97
N LYS A 370 10.80 -15.14 21.64
CA LYS A 370 9.82 -15.63 20.65
C LYS A 370 9.41 -14.52 19.69
N ASP A 371 9.10 -14.94 18.48
CA ASP A 371 8.60 -14.15 17.35
C ASP A 371 7.07 -14.19 17.23
N ARG A 372 6.39 -14.76 18.23
CA ARG A 372 4.93 -14.94 18.24
C ARG A 372 4.35 -14.66 19.61
N LEU A 373 3.16 -14.06 19.63
CA LEU A 373 2.47 -13.65 20.84
C LEU A 373 0.95 -13.76 20.66
N THR A 374 0.26 -14.51 21.51
CA THR A 374 -1.20 -14.55 21.53
C THR A 374 -1.73 -13.47 22.46
N VAL A 375 -2.72 -12.71 21.99
CA VAL A 375 -3.45 -11.72 22.79
C VAL A 375 -4.42 -12.45 23.72
N ASP A 376 -3.95 -12.80 24.92
CA ASP A 376 -4.73 -13.52 25.92
C ASP A 376 -4.31 -13.12 27.35
N THR A 377 -4.90 -13.76 28.37
CA THR A 377 -4.57 -13.54 29.79
C THR A 377 -3.29 -14.26 30.24
N LYS A 378 -2.71 -15.13 29.40
CA LYS A 378 -1.47 -15.85 29.70
C LYS A 378 -0.24 -15.01 29.35
N ASN A 379 -0.30 -14.25 28.25
CA ASN A 379 0.81 -13.46 27.76
C ASN A 379 0.64 -11.95 28.02
N GLY A 380 -0.48 -11.55 28.62
CA GLY A 380 -0.77 -10.15 28.91
C GLY A 380 -2.01 -9.96 29.78
N VAL A 381 -2.46 -8.72 29.86
CA VAL A 381 -3.60 -8.29 30.65
C VAL A 381 -4.48 -7.38 29.81
N PHE A 382 -5.78 -7.69 29.76
CA PHE A 382 -6.76 -6.79 29.17
C PHE A 382 -6.99 -5.56 30.06
N ALA A 383 -7.10 -4.39 29.44
CA ALA A 383 -7.12 -3.09 30.10
C ALA A 383 -8.27 -2.21 29.57
N GLY A 384 -8.49 -1.06 30.21
CA GLY A 384 -9.50 -0.10 29.78
C GLY A 384 -10.89 -0.74 29.72
N PRO A 385 -11.66 -0.54 28.63
CA PRO A 385 -12.98 -1.16 28.44
C PRO A 385 -12.98 -2.70 28.49
N ARG A 386 -11.82 -3.34 28.29
CA ARG A 386 -11.68 -4.81 28.32
C ARG A 386 -11.11 -5.34 29.63
N ALA A 387 -10.95 -4.51 30.67
CA ALA A 387 -10.45 -4.98 31.96
C ALA A 387 -11.30 -6.14 32.53
N GLY A 388 -10.64 -7.23 32.93
CA GLY A 388 -11.29 -8.44 33.45
C GLY A 388 -11.92 -9.35 32.40
N LYS A 389 -11.76 -9.05 31.10
CA LYS A 389 -12.15 -9.92 29.99
C LYS A 389 -11.03 -10.89 29.63
N ASP A 390 -11.36 -11.87 28.79
CA ASP A 390 -10.46 -12.89 28.28
C ASP A 390 -10.23 -12.79 26.76
N GLY A 391 -10.83 -11.81 26.08
CA GLY A 391 -10.69 -11.58 24.64
C GLY A 391 -11.02 -10.14 24.23
N LEU A 392 -10.69 -9.79 22.98
CA LEU A 392 -11.11 -8.55 22.32
C LEU A 392 -12.61 -8.56 22.01
N ASP A 393 -13.21 -7.39 21.77
CA ASP A 393 -14.62 -7.28 21.38
C ASP A 393 -14.86 -7.75 19.95
N ASP A 394 -16.06 -8.23 19.65
CA ASP A 394 -16.46 -8.69 18.32
C ASP A 394 -16.63 -7.50 17.34
N ASN A 395 -16.20 -7.68 16.09
CA ASN A 395 -16.34 -6.70 15.01
C ASN A 395 -15.81 -5.29 15.34
N VAL A 396 -14.64 -5.19 15.96
CA VAL A 396 -13.97 -3.92 16.28
C VAL A 396 -12.64 -3.81 15.52
N LEU A 397 -12.33 -2.61 15.02
CA LEU A 397 -11.03 -2.30 14.43
C LEU A 397 -10.00 -2.04 15.53
N HIS A 398 -8.91 -2.79 15.47
CA HIS A 398 -7.80 -2.70 16.40
C HIS A 398 -6.51 -2.30 15.70
N PHE A 399 -5.62 -1.67 16.45
CA PHE A 399 -4.26 -1.35 16.02
C PHE A 399 -3.27 -1.83 17.06
N VAL A 400 -2.06 -2.17 16.61
CA VAL A 400 -1.01 -2.71 17.45
C VAL A 400 0.19 -1.79 17.41
N ARG A 401 0.89 -1.68 18.54
CA ARG A 401 2.24 -1.11 18.60
C ARG A 401 3.15 -2.03 19.40
N ILE A 402 4.44 -1.97 19.09
CA ILE A 402 5.45 -2.86 19.65
C ILE A 402 6.70 -2.07 20.02
N ARG A 403 7.44 -2.58 21.01
CA ARG A 403 8.83 -2.20 21.27
C ARG A 403 9.63 -3.45 21.62
N GLU A 404 10.94 -3.38 21.44
CA GLU A 404 11.85 -4.48 21.73
C GLU A 404 12.86 -4.12 22.82
N SER A 405 13.41 -5.14 23.48
CA SER A 405 14.45 -5.01 24.49
C SER A 405 15.80 -5.53 23.97
N LEU A 406 16.85 -4.78 24.27
CA LEU A 406 18.24 -5.04 23.89
C LEU A 406 19.11 -4.98 25.15
N GLY A 407 19.38 -6.13 25.76
CA GLY A 407 20.15 -6.21 27.00
C GLY A 407 19.48 -5.42 28.15
N GLY A 408 18.16 -5.54 28.26
CA GLY A 408 17.33 -4.83 29.24
C GLY A 408 16.97 -3.38 28.89
N THR A 409 17.53 -2.81 27.81
CA THR A 409 17.18 -1.47 27.33
C THR A 409 16.05 -1.55 26.30
N TRP A 410 14.95 -0.83 26.54
CA TRP A 410 13.79 -0.84 25.64
C TRP A 410 13.90 0.22 24.55
N SER A 411 13.53 -0.13 23.32
CA SER A 411 13.34 0.83 22.23
C SER A 411 12.17 1.77 22.52
N ALA A 412 12.07 2.84 21.72
CA ALA A 412 10.81 3.57 21.62
C ALA A 412 9.70 2.63 21.12
N TRP A 413 8.46 2.97 21.46
CA TRP A 413 7.30 2.35 20.84
C TRP A 413 7.25 2.70 19.36
N SER A 414 6.89 1.71 18.54
CA SER A 414 6.44 1.96 17.18
C SER A 414 5.19 2.86 17.16
N GLY A 415 4.87 3.40 15.99
CA GLY A 415 3.53 3.90 15.69
C GLY A 415 2.47 2.79 15.77
N TRP A 416 1.21 3.20 15.75
CA TRP A 416 0.06 2.29 15.66
C TRP A 416 -0.07 1.74 14.23
N HIS A 417 0.15 0.45 14.04
CA HIS A 417 0.13 -0.24 12.74
C HIS A 417 -0.55 -1.61 12.83
N ALA A 418 -0.45 -2.40 11.75
CA ALA A 418 -1.04 -3.74 11.65
C ALA A 418 -2.52 -3.76 12.04
N GLY A 419 -3.29 -2.86 11.43
CA GLY A 419 -4.72 -2.74 11.68
C GLY A 419 -5.46 -4.01 11.27
N PHE A 420 -6.27 -4.54 12.19
CA PHE A 420 -7.04 -5.76 11.99
C PHE A 420 -8.42 -5.63 12.63
N ALA A 421 -9.36 -6.47 12.22
CA ALA A 421 -10.67 -6.52 12.83
C ALA A 421 -10.94 -7.91 13.41
N THR A 422 -11.57 -7.96 14.57
CA THR A 422 -12.16 -9.22 15.07
C THR A 422 -13.37 -9.61 14.23
N ALA A 423 -13.68 -10.90 14.20
CA ALA A 423 -14.88 -11.42 13.57
C ALA A 423 -16.15 -10.94 14.28
N TRP A 424 -17.28 -11.01 13.58
CA TRP A 424 -18.59 -10.83 14.19
C TRP A 424 -18.86 -11.90 15.24
N LYS A 425 -19.79 -11.59 16.15
CA LYS A 425 -20.31 -12.54 17.12
C LYS A 425 -20.70 -13.85 16.43
N SER A 426 -20.31 -14.96 17.04
CA SER A 426 -20.62 -16.30 16.52
C SER A 426 -22.10 -16.44 16.18
N GLY A 427 -22.39 -16.92 14.96
CA GLY A 427 -23.75 -17.11 14.45
C GLY A 427 -24.37 -15.88 13.76
N ALA A 428 -23.66 -14.75 13.63
CA ALA A 428 -24.13 -13.60 12.87
C ALA A 428 -24.45 -13.97 11.41
N LYS A 429 -25.67 -13.67 10.96
CA LYS A 429 -26.11 -13.94 9.58
C LYS A 429 -25.45 -12.97 8.61
N SER A 430 -25.30 -13.36 7.34
CA SER A 430 -24.67 -12.54 6.29
C SER A 430 -25.24 -11.10 6.22
N GLY A 431 -26.56 -10.92 6.37
CA GLY A 431 -27.21 -9.60 6.39
C GLY A 431 -27.02 -8.77 7.67
N GLU A 432 -26.45 -9.34 8.73
CA GLU A 432 -26.15 -8.66 10.01
C GLU A 432 -24.66 -8.27 10.11
N ARG A 433 -23.84 -8.69 9.13
CA ARG A 433 -22.40 -8.42 9.11
C ARG A 433 -22.12 -7.00 8.63
N THR A 434 -22.01 -6.10 9.59
CA THR A 434 -21.61 -4.70 9.36
C THR A 434 -20.10 -4.53 9.30
N LEU A 435 -19.63 -3.38 8.80
CA LEU A 435 -18.22 -3.01 8.90
C LEU A 435 -17.75 -2.94 10.37
N PRO A 436 -16.44 -3.12 10.64
CA PRO A 436 -15.94 -3.04 12.00
C PRO A 436 -16.20 -1.67 12.62
N CYS A 437 -16.51 -1.64 13.91
CA CYS A 437 -16.54 -0.40 14.67
C CYS A 437 -15.17 0.30 14.57
N GLY A 438 -15.16 1.58 14.21
CA GLY A 438 -13.94 2.36 13.97
C GLY A 438 -13.46 2.37 12.51
N TYR A 439 -14.02 1.52 11.64
CA TYR A 439 -13.78 1.56 10.20
C TYR A 439 -14.56 2.71 9.55
N LEU A 440 -13.86 3.60 8.88
CA LEU A 440 -14.49 4.71 8.14
C LEU A 440 -14.78 4.28 6.71
N ALA A 441 -16.05 3.99 6.43
CA ALA A 441 -16.61 3.97 5.09
C ALA A 441 -17.64 5.10 4.98
N ARG A 442 -17.44 6.00 4.03
CA ARG A 442 -18.34 7.14 3.77
C ARG A 442 -19.14 6.92 2.51
#